data_AF-A0A3M8DS23-F1
#
_entry.id   AF-A0A3M8DS23-F1
#
_cell.length_a   1.000
_cell.length_b   1.000
_cell.length_c   1.000
_cell.angle_alpha   90.00
_cell.angle_beta   90.00
_cell.angle_gamma   90.00
#
_symmetry.space_group_name_H-M   'P 1'
#
loop_
_entity.id
_entity.type
_entity.pdbx_description
1 polymer ?
#
loop_
_entity_poly.entity_id
_entity_poly.type
_entity_poly.pdbx_seq_one_letter_code
_entity_poly.pdbx_strand_id
1 'polypeptide(L)' 'MELHICTDAKVAVALKREIICHGISEFYLRPYENDQVEFIFLALSEHQKKLLSYALRNYSYALTYLA' A
#
# COMPACT_ATOMS: atom_id res chain seq x y z
N MET A 1 -5.38 -12.58 6.76
CA MET A 1 -6.08 -11.28 6.83
C MET A 1 -5.44 -10.38 5.81
N GLU A 2 -6.22 -9.93 4.84
CA GLU A 2 -5.77 -9.07 3.75
C GLU A 2 -5.81 -7.60 4.22
N LEU A 3 -4.91 -6.77 3.72
CA LEU A 3 -4.89 -5.33 4.01
C LEU A 3 -5.11 -4.57 2.71
N HIS A 4 -6.13 -3.70 2.71
CA HIS A 4 -6.59 -2.96 1.55
C HIS A 4 -6.36 -1.46 1.75
N ILE A 5 -5.59 -0.85 0.86
CA ILE A 5 -5.21 0.56 0.94
C ILE A 5 -5.41 1.23 -0.41
N CYS A 6 -6.23 2.26 -0.47
CA CYS A 6 -6.41 3.10 -1.65
C CYS A 6 -5.55 4.35 -1.58
N THR A 7 -5.05 4.78 -2.74
CA THR A 7 -4.36 6.05 -2.92
C THR A 7 -4.48 6.52 -4.37
N ASP A 8 -4.20 7.80 -4.63
CA ASP A 8 -4.23 8.34 -5.98
C ASP A 8 -3.14 7.71 -6.86
N ALA A 9 -3.41 7.52 -8.15
CA ALA A 9 -2.45 6.90 -9.08
C ALA A 9 -1.06 7.56 -9.07
N LYS A 10 -0.99 8.89 -8.87
CA LYS A 10 0.27 9.64 -8.78
C LYS A 10 1.10 9.25 -7.56
N VAL A 11 0.45 9.04 -6.43
CA VAL A 11 1.08 8.63 -5.17
C VAL A 11 1.41 7.14 -5.18
N ALA A 12 0.57 6.32 -5.81
CA ALA A 12 0.73 4.88 -5.93
C ALA A 12 2.09 4.48 -6.54
N VAL A 13 2.60 5.22 -7.54
CA VAL A 13 3.89 4.92 -8.17
C VAL A 13 5.05 5.07 -7.17
N ALA A 14 5.06 6.16 -6.40
CA ALA A 14 6.08 6.42 -5.39
C ALA A 14 5.99 5.40 -4.24
N LEU A 15 4.78 5.19 -3.71
CA LEU A 15 4.51 4.26 -2.64
C LEU A 15 4.89 2.81 -3.02
N LYS A 16 4.55 2.36 -4.24
CA LYS A 16 4.93 1.05 -4.76
C LYS A 16 6.44 0.84 -4.73
N ARG A 17 7.21 1.85 -5.15
CA ARG A 17 8.68 1.78 -5.15
C ARG A 17 9.22 1.60 -3.74
N GLU A 18 8.71 2.37 -2.78
CA GLU A 18 9.13 2.31 -1.38
C GLU A 18 8.81 0.94 -0.73
N ILE A 19 7.60 0.42 -0.95
CA ILE A 19 7.17 -0.92 -0.51
C ILE A 19 8.13 -2.00 -1.03
N ILE A 20 8.48 -1.95 -2.32
CA ILE A 20 9.41 -2.91 -2.93
C ILE A 20 10.81 -2.75 -2.34
N CYS A 21 11.28 -1.51 -2.11
CA CYS A 21 12.57 -1.26 -1.44
C CYS A 21 12.62 -1.83 -0.02
N HIS A 22 11.48 -1.92 0.67
CA HIS A 22 11.36 -2.57 1.97
C HIS A 22 11.24 -4.11 1.89
N GLY A 23 11.36 -4.70 0.70
CA GLY A 23 11.31 -6.15 0.51
C GLY A 23 9.90 -6.75 0.65
N ILE A 24 8.86 -5.92 0.52
CA ILE A 24 7.47 -6.38 0.55
C ILE A 24 7.05 -6.63 -0.91
N SER A 25 6.81 -7.88 -1.27
CA SER A 25 6.43 -8.30 -2.62
C SER A 25 5.06 -8.98 -2.70
N GLU A 26 4.50 -9.40 -1.57
CA GLU A 26 3.20 -10.08 -1.49
C GLU A 26 2.06 -9.06 -1.51
N PHE A 27 1.91 -8.39 -2.65
CA PHE A 27 0.79 -7.51 -2.91
C PHE A 27 0.45 -7.46 -4.39
N TYR A 28 -0.78 -7.09 -4.71
CA TYR A 28 -1.16 -6.74 -6.07
C TYR A 28 -1.93 -5.42 -6.08
N LEU A 29 -2.02 -4.85 -7.28
CA LEU A 29 -2.65 -3.56 -7.52
C LEU A 29 -3.87 -3.77 -8.41
N ARG A 30 -4.95 -3.05 -8.14
CA ARG A 30 -6.07 -2.93 -9.07
C ARG A 30 -6.55 -1.49 -9.18
N PRO A 31 -7.12 -1.09 -10.34
CA PRO A 31 -7.82 0.18 -10.45
C PRO A 31 -8.97 0.27 -9.44
N TYR A 32 -9.18 1.46 -8.88
CA TYR A 32 -10.29 1.81 -8.00
C TYR A 32 -11.00 3.07 -8.53
N GLU A 33 -12.14 3.42 -7.97
CA GLU A 33 -12.94 4.56 -8.43
C GLU A 33 -12.16 5.89 -8.37
N ASN A 34 -12.54 6.86 -9.21
CA ASN A 34 -11.99 8.23 -9.19
C ASN A 34 -10.46 8.32 -9.40
N ASP A 35 -9.91 7.58 -10.36
CA ASP A 35 -8.46 7.54 -10.67
C ASP A 35 -7.57 7.06 -9.50
N GLN A 36 -8.18 6.35 -8.54
CA GLN A 36 -7.46 5.74 -7.45
C GLN A 36 -6.96 4.33 -7.80
N VAL A 37 -6.01 3.87 -7.01
CA VAL A 37 -5.42 2.56 -7.10
C VAL A 37 -5.50 1.92 -5.72
N GLU A 38 -5.97 0.68 -5.69
CA GLU A 38 -6.00 -0.13 -4.48
C GLU A 38 -4.81 -1.07 -4.42
N PHE A 39 -4.09 -1.02 -3.32
CA PHE A 39 -3.11 -1.99 -2.90
C PHE A 39 -3.77 -3.06 -2.05
N ILE A 40 -3.59 -4.32 -2.43
CA ILE A 40 -4.07 -5.47 -1.68
C ILE A 40 -2.85 -6.27 -1.24
N PHE A 41 -2.54 -6.20 0.05
CA PHE A 41 -1.42 -6.93 0.65
C PHE A 41 -1.90 -8.26 1.19
N LEU A 42 -1.20 -9.32 0.82
CA LEU A 42 -1.49 -10.70 1.21
C LEU A 42 -0.47 -11.17 2.25
N ALA A 43 -0.94 -11.94 3.23
CA ALA A 43 -0.11 -12.77 4.12
C ALA A 43 1.15 -12.11 4.76
N LEU A 44 1.16 -10.80 5.00
CA LEU A 44 2.31 -10.09 5.56
C LEU A 44 2.74 -10.64 6.93
N SER A 45 4.05 -10.89 7.09
CA SER A 45 4.67 -11.15 8.39
C SER A 45 4.60 -9.92 9.30
N GLU A 46 4.75 -10.11 10.62
CA GLU A 46 4.77 -9.00 11.58
C GLU A 46 5.88 -7.98 11.31
N HIS A 47 7.02 -8.43 10.81
CA HIS A 47 8.10 -7.54 10.41
C HIS A 47 7.71 -6.68 9.19
N GLN A 48 7.13 -7.30 8.15
CA GLN A 48 6.65 -6.61 6.97
C GLN A 48 5.51 -5.64 7.29
N LYS A 49 4.61 -5.98 8.21
CA LYS A 49 3.57 -5.05 8.69
C LYS A 49 4.16 -3.80 9.33
N LYS A 50 5.23 -3.93 10.13
CA LYS A 50 5.93 -2.78 10.73
C LYS A 50 6.61 -1.91 9.67
N LEU A 51 7.29 -2.51 8.70
CA LEU A 51 7.91 -1.78 7.60
C LEU A 51 6.87 -1.08 6.73
N LEU A 52 5.76 -1.75 6.43
CA LEU A 52 4.65 -1.17 5.69
C LEU A 52 4.06 0.01 6.45
N SER A 53 3.76 -0.15 7.75
CA SER A 53 3.26 0.93 8.60
C SER A 53 4.19 2.14 8.60
N TYR A 54 5.51 1.91 8.62
CA TYR A 54 6.51 2.97 8.51
C TYR A 54 6.44 3.70 7.15
N ALA A 55 6.40 2.96 6.04
CA ALA A 55 6.29 3.53 4.70
C ALA A 55 4.99 4.33 4.54
N LEU A 56 3.85 3.76 4.96
CA LEU A 56 2.53 4.40 4.86
C LEU A 56 2.43 5.70 5.67
N ARG A 57 3.20 5.84 6.74
CA ARG A 57 3.21 7.07 7.55
C ARG A 57 3.61 8.30 6.74
N ASN A 58 4.50 8.15 5.76
CA ASN A 58 4.92 9.26 4.90
C ASN A 58 3.85 9.69 3.89
N TYR A 59 2.84 8.83 3.67
CA TYR A 59 1.77 9.05 2.71
C TYR A 59 0.40 9.21 3.39
N SER A 60 0.33 9.27 4.72
CA SER A 60 -0.93 9.20 5.48
C SER A 60 -1.97 10.24 5.06
N TYR A 61 -1.55 11.35 4.46
CA TYR A 61 -2.42 12.40 3.91
C TYR A 61 -3.18 11.99 2.64
N ALA A 62 -2.76 10.92 1.97
CA ALA A 62 -3.26 10.46 0.67
C ALA A 62 -3.69 8.97 0.68
N LEU A 63 -3.82 8.37 1.87
CA LEU A 63 -4.24 6.97 2.03
C LEU A 63 -5.67 6.88 2.53
N THR A 64 -6.43 5.95 1.96
CA THR A 64 -7.74 5.54 2.47
C THR A 64 -7.70 4.05 2.78
N TYR A 65 -7.95 3.68 4.04
CA TYR A 65 -7.97 2.28 4.46
C TYR A 65 -9.37 1.70 4.22
N LEU A 66 -9.45 0.60 3.50
CA LEU A 66 -10.71 -0.13 3.31
C LEU A 66 -10.83 -1.19 4.41
N ALA A 67 -12.04 -1.33 4.97
CA ALA A 67 -12.36 -2.26 6.05
C ALA A 67 -12.57 -3.70 5.54
#